data_AF-A0A6B2ASB8-F1
#
_entry.id   AF-A0A6B2ASB8-F1
#
_cell.length_a   1.000
_cell.length_b   1.000
_cell.length_c   1.000
_cell.angle_alpha   90.00
_cell.angle_beta   90.00
_cell.angle_gamma   90.00
#
_symmetry.space_group_name_H-M   'P 1'
#
loop_
_entity.id
_entity.type
_entity.pdbx_description
1 polymer ?
#
loop_
_entity_poly.entity_id
_entity_poly.type
_entity_poly.pdbx_seq_one_letter_code
_entity_poly.pdbx_strand_id
1 'polypeptide(L)'
;MYIGDEHGKLFIPKLITESAAKLKNAVVDHLAVEFVKHSDGAAFREALSDGKSAVKHFLEASWGRHGDAWLDKVSEALCSAHRAGIYVSGIDRRMAIDQPKTPMQKILYMKKRLALNVAWDAAASREASAVCANKSIVWGGAGHFSNSKTDGPKDMRPGLVISFDLTGRGSSRINDADEHSHIVIAGEDN
;
A
#
# COMPACT_ATOMS: atom_id res chain seq x y z
N MET A 1 8.47 -6.60 1.59
CA MET A 1 8.15 -5.71 2.74
C MET A 1 6.73 -5.21 2.57
N TYR A 2 6.01 -4.98 3.66
CA TYR A 2 4.64 -4.47 3.66
C TYR A 2 4.61 -3.09 4.33
N ILE A 3 4.02 -2.11 3.67
CA ILE A 3 3.74 -0.79 4.23
C ILE A 3 2.25 -0.74 4.55
N GLY A 4 1.90 -0.78 5.84
CA GLY A 4 0.52 -0.68 6.30
C GLY A 4 0.01 0.76 6.19
N ASP A 5 -0.83 1.01 5.19
CA ASP A 5 -1.39 2.32 4.90
C ASP A 5 -2.47 2.73 5.90
N GLU A 6 -2.47 4.01 6.27
CA GLU A 6 -3.57 4.69 6.93
C GLU A 6 -4.20 5.69 5.95
N HIS A 7 -5.25 5.25 5.26
CA HIS A 7 -5.85 6.03 4.16
C HIS A 7 -6.26 7.44 4.63
N GLY A 8 -5.78 8.47 3.91
CA GLY A 8 -6.01 9.88 4.23
C GLY A 8 -4.87 10.56 5.00
N LYS A 9 -3.86 9.82 5.46
CA LYS A 9 -2.67 10.39 6.14
C LYS A 9 -1.59 10.77 5.13
N LEU A 10 -1.16 12.03 5.12
CA LEU A 10 -0.21 12.58 4.14
C LEU A 10 1.23 12.10 4.35
N PHE A 11 1.61 11.76 5.58
CA PHE A 11 2.98 11.36 5.92
C PHE A 11 3.46 10.13 5.12
N ILE A 12 2.62 9.10 5.02
CA ILE A 12 2.97 7.82 4.39
C ILE A 12 3.33 7.97 2.90
N PRO A 13 2.48 8.56 2.03
CA PRO A 13 2.85 8.78 0.63
C PRO A 13 4.02 9.77 0.45
N LYS A 14 4.17 10.78 1.33
CA LYS A 14 5.34 11.67 1.32
C LYS A 14 6.63 10.90 1.59
N LEU A 15 6.64 10.04 2.61
CA LEU A 15 7.79 9.20 2.94
C LEU A 15 8.21 8.31 1.75
N ILE A 16 7.25 7.71 1.05
CA ILE A 16 7.51 6.86 -0.12
C ILE A 16 8.12 7.71 -1.26
N THR A 17 7.58 8.91 -1.50
CA THR A 17 8.11 9.86 -2.48
C THR A 17 9.58 10.18 -2.21
N GLU A 18 9.90 10.58 -0.98
CA GLU A 18 11.25 10.96 -0.55
C GLU A 18 12.23 9.78 -0.55
N SER A 19 11.71 8.55 -0.42
CA SER A 19 12.51 7.32 -0.35
C SER A 19 12.74 6.65 -1.70
N ALA A 20 11.98 7.00 -2.75
CA ALA A 20 11.91 6.24 -4.01
C ALA A 20 13.29 5.92 -4.62
N ALA A 21 14.15 6.92 -4.82
CA ALA A 21 15.49 6.71 -5.39
C ALA A 21 16.40 5.87 -4.48
N LYS A 22 16.33 6.07 -3.16
CA LYS A 22 17.11 5.29 -2.19
C LYS A 22 16.63 3.84 -2.13
N LEU A 23 15.33 3.60 -2.23
CA LEU A 23 14.74 2.26 -2.30
C LEU A 23 15.20 1.53 -3.56
N LYS A 24 15.21 2.21 -4.72
CA LYS A 24 15.75 1.61 -5.95
C LYS A 24 17.21 1.21 -5.78
N ASN A 25 18.04 2.09 -5.22
CA ASN A 25 19.45 1.80 -4.95
C ASN A 25 19.62 0.64 -3.95
N ALA A 26 18.66 0.44 -3.05
CA ALA A 26 18.59 -0.70 -2.13
C ALA A 26 17.99 -1.98 -2.77
N VAL A 27 17.96 -2.02 -4.11
CA VAL A 27 17.46 -3.09 -4.99
C VAL A 27 15.97 -3.40 -4.83
N VAL A 28 15.17 -2.39 -4.51
CA VAL A 28 13.71 -2.48 -4.65
C VAL A 28 13.35 -2.19 -6.11
N ASP A 29 12.93 -3.24 -6.81
CA ASP A 29 12.60 -3.16 -8.24
C ASP A 29 11.09 -3.17 -8.49
N HIS A 30 10.29 -3.45 -7.46
CA HIS A 30 8.84 -3.58 -7.57
C HIS A 30 8.10 -2.97 -6.39
N LEU A 31 7.02 -2.22 -6.70
CA LEU A 31 6.05 -1.66 -5.75
C LEU A 31 4.64 -2.07 -6.18
N ALA A 32 4.02 -2.95 -5.40
CA ALA A 32 2.66 -3.44 -5.60
C ALA A 32 1.68 -2.70 -4.68
N VAL A 33 0.63 -2.10 -5.23
CA VAL A 33 -0.25 -1.17 -4.48
C VAL A 33 -1.72 -1.54 -4.53
N GLU A 34 -2.41 -1.38 -3.40
CA GLU A 34 -3.88 -1.56 -3.28
C GLU A 34 -4.65 -0.56 -4.16
N PHE A 35 -4.09 0.62 -4.42
CA PHE A 35 -4.82 1.70 -5.08
C PHE A 35 -5.23 1.37 -6.53
N VAL A 36 -4.58 0.38 -7.14
CA VAL A 36 -4.83 -0.04 -8.52
C VAL A 36 -5.31 -1.48 -8.50
N LYS A 37 -6.39 -1.76 -9.23
CA LYS A 37 -6.84 -3.14 -9.42
C LYS A 37 -5.88 -3.84 -10.37
N HIS A 38 -5.50 -5.09 -10.09
CA HIS A 38 -4.57 -5.84 -10.94
C HIS A 38 -5.04 -5.93 -12.40
N SER A 39 -6.36 -6.02 -12.61
CA SER A 39 -6.99 -6.03 -13.93
C SER A 39 -6.76 -4.76 -14.75
N ASP A 40 -6.51 -3.62 -14.08
CA ASP A 40 -6.47 -2.31 -14.72
C ASP A 40 -5.02 -1.88 -15.04
N GLY A 41 -4.06 -2.82 -14.96
CA GLY A 41 -2.63 -2.54 -15.06
C GLY A 41 -2.18 -1.89 -16.36
N ALA A 42 -2.84 -2.17 -17.49
CA ALA A 42 -2.53 -1.51 -18.76
C ALA A 42 -2.88 -0.02 -18.75
N ALA A 43 -4.13 0.32 -18.42
CA ALA A 43 -4.59 1.69 -18.30
C ALA A 43 -3.82 2.48 -17.23
N PHE A 44 -3.45 1.82 -16.12
CA PHE A 44 -2.63 2.45 -15.09
C PHE A 44 -1.21 2.79 -15.58
N ARG A 45 -0.58 1.94 -16.39
CA ARG A 45 0.76 2.24 -16.96
C ARG A 45 0.73 3.42 -17.93
N GLU A 46 -0.35 3.58 -18.69
CA GLU A 46 -0.58 4.76 -19.52
C GLU A 46 -0.64 6.01 -18.63
N ALA A 47 -1.48 6.00 -17.60
CA ALA A 47 -1.58 7.11 -16.64
C ALA A 47 -0.24 7.43 -15.94
N LEU A 48 0.55 6.41 -15.57
CA LEU A 48 1.89 6.61 -14.98
C LEU A 48 2.85 7.33 -15.92
N SER A 49 2.76 7.06 -17.22
CA SER A 49 3.60 7.65 -18.26
C SER A 49 3.22 9.11 -18.52
N ASP A 50 1.91 9.41 -18.46
CA ASP A 50 1.37 10.77 -18.61
C ASP A 50 1.61 11.65 -17.37
N GLY A 51 1.91 11.03 -16.22
CA GLY A 51 2.38 11.70 -15.01
C GLY A 51 1.30 11.93 -13.95
N LYS A 52 1.65 12.73 -12.93
CA LYS A 52 0.90 12.81 -11.66
C LYS A 52 -0.59 13.10 -11.84
N SER A 53 -0.94 14.06 -12.68
CA SER A 53 -2.34 14.46 -12.90
C SER A 53 -3.19 13.33 -13.49
N ALA A 54 -2.64 12.57 -14.44
CA ALA A 54 -3.32 11.42 -15.04
C ALA A 54 -3.51 10.29 -14.02
N VAL A 55 -2.48 9.99 -13.21
CA VAL A 55 -2.59 9.01 -12.12
C VAL A 55 -3.65 9.44 -11.09
N LYS A 56 -3.68 10.71 -10.70
CA LYS A 56 -4.69 11.23 -9.76
C LYS A 56 -6.10 11.01 -10.30
N HIS A 57 -6.34 11.39 -11.56
CA HIS A 57 -7.63 11.23 -12.20
C HIS A 57 -8.04 9.75 -12.33
N PHE A 58 -7.10 8.87 -12.70
CA PHE A 58 -7.33 7.43 -12.78
C PHE A 58 -7.79 6.83 -11.44
N LEU A 59 -7.21 7.28 -10.32
CA LEU A 59 -7.50 6.76 -8.98
C LEU A 59 -8.75 7.37 -8.33
N GLU A 60 -9.13 8.58 -8.73
CA GLU A 60 -10.16 9.42 -8.09
C GLU A 60 -11.48 8.69 -7.85
N ALA A 61 -11.96 7.93 -8.85
CA ALA A 61 -13.23 7.22 -8.76
C ALA A 61 -13.28 6.16 -7.64
N SER A 62 -12.14 5.55 -7.28
CA SER A 62 -12.08 4.53 -6.22
C SER A 62 -11.52 5.06 -4.90
N TRP A 63 -10.67 6.08 -4.95
CA TRP A 63 -9.84 6.50 -3.81
C TRP A 63 -10.00 7.97 -3.41
N GLY A 64 -10.67 8.81 -4.20
CA GLY A 64 -10.86 10.23 -3.91
C GLY A 64 -11.62 10.50 -2.61
N ARG A 65 -12.41 9.54 -2.13
CA ARG A 65 -13.13 9.61 -0.83
C ARG A 65 -12.22 9.78 0.39
N HIS A 66 -10.92 9.55 0.26
CA HIS A 66 -9.93 9.67 1.34
C HIS A 66 -9.23 11.05 1.37
N GLY A 67 -9.61 11.97 0.49
CA GLY A 67 -9.16 13.38 0.49
C GLY A 67 -8.28 13.73 -0.71
N ASP A 68 -8.50 14.92 -1.28
CA ASP A 68 -7.83 15.38 -2.49
C ASP A 68 -6.31 15.53 -2.34
N ALA A 69 -5.87 16.13 -1.23
CA ALA A 69 -4.45 16.30 -0.92
C ALA A 69 -3.74 14.95 -0.72
N TRP A 70 -4.41 14.00 -0.07
CA TRP A 70 -3.89 12.64 0.10
C TRP A 70 -3.77 11.93 -1.23
N LEU A 71 -4.79 12.02 -2.09
CA LEU A 71 -4.74 11.41 -3.41
C LEU A 71 -3.64 12.02 -4.28
N ASP A 72 -3.44 13.35 -4.23
CA ASP A 72 -2.33 14.01 -4.92
C ASP A 72 -0.96 13.48 -4.46
N LYS A 73 -0.77 13.26 -3.15
CA LYS A 73 0.45 12.67 -2.60
C LYS A 73 0.63 11.20 -2.93
N VAL A 74 -0.44 10.41 -2.96
CA VAL A 74 -0.38 9.02 -3.45
C VAL A 74 0.06 9.02 -4.92
N SER A 75 -0.55 9.84 -5.78
CA SER A 75 -0.15 9.95 -7.19
C SER A 75 1.31 10.40 -7.35
N GLU A 76 1.77 11.34 -6.54
CA GLU A 76 3.17 11.78 -6.50
C GLU A 76 4.13 10.64 -6.13
N ALA A 77 3.77 9.83 -5.13
CA ALA A 77 4.56 8.68 -4.68
C ALA A 77 4.71 7.63 -5.78
N LEU A 78 3.60 7.28 -6.46
CA LEU A 78 3.60 6.30 -7.55
C LEU A 78 4.44 6.78 -8.74
N CYS A 79 4.28 8.05 -9.15
CA CYS A 79 5.09 8.62 -10.22
C CYS A 79 6.58 8.73 -9.84
N SER A 80 6.89 9.01 -8.57
CA SER A 80 8.28 9.11 -8.11
C SER A 80 8.96 7.74 -8.04
N ALA A 81 8.26 6.70 -7.59
CA ALA A 81 8.73 5.31 -7.69
C ALA A 81 8.96 4.89 -9.15
N HIS A 82 8.00 5.18 -10.04
CA HIS A 82 8.12 4.87 -11.47
C HIS A 82 9.35 5.54 -12.11
N ARG A 83 9.52 6.86 -11.92
CA ARG A 83 10.66 7.61 -12.45
C ARG A 83 12.00 7.19 -11.84
N ALA A 84 12.00 6.66 -10.61
CA ALA A 84 13.18 6.07 -9.99
C ALA A 84 13.54 4.69 -10.59
N GLY A 85 12.75 4.14 -11.52
CA GLY A 85 12.99 2.83 -12.14
C GLY A 85 12.43 1.66 -11.34
N ILE A 86 11.44 1.89 -10.48
CA ILE A 86 10.70 0.85 -9.77
C ILE A 86 9.45 0.51 -10.61
N TYR A 87 9.23 -0.78 -10.88
CA TYR A 87 8.00 -1.24 -11.54
C TYR A 87 6.82 -1.10 -10.57
N VAL A 88 5.83 -0.29 -10.92
CA VAL A 88 4.64 -0.04 -10.08
C VAL A 88 3.44 -0.78 -10.66
N SER A 89 2.73 -1.55 -9.84
CA SER A 89 1.63 -2.41 -10.29
C SER A 89 0.49 -2.48 -9.27
N GLY A 90 -0.72 -2.79 -9.73
CA GLY A 90 -1.90 -2.95 -8.88
C GLY A 90 -2.07 -4.36 -8.33
N ILE A 91 -2.58 -4.48 -7.10
CA ILE A 91 -2.89 -5.77 -6.45
C ILE A 91 -4.38 -5.96 -6.18
N ASP A 92 -5.18 -4.90 -6.23
CA ASP A 92 -6.56 -4.99 -5.76
C ASP A 92 -7.47 -5.76 -6.72
N ARG A 93 -8.59 -6.24 -6.20
CA ARG A 93 -9.64 -6.94 -6.94
C ARG A 93 -10.99 -6.34 -6.57
N ARG A 94 -11.83 -6.12 -7.58
CA ARG A 94 -13.19 -5.63 -7.37
C ARG A 94 -13.95 -6.54 -6.41
N MET A 95 -14.41 -5.96 -5.31
CA MET A 95 -15.30 -6.62 -4.35
C MET A 95 -16.32 -5.59 -3.86
N ALA A 96 -17.58 -5.78 -4.23
CA ALA A 96 -18.66 -4.94 -3.73
C ALA A 96 -19.06 -5.42 -2.33
N ILE A 97 -18.93 -4.54 -1.34
CA ILE A 97 -19.45 -4.76 0.01
C ILE A 97 -20.16 -3.48 0.44
N ASP A 98 -21.38 -3.64 0.95
CA ASP A 98 -22.15 -2.53 1.49
C ASP A 98 -21.43 -1.85 2.66
N GLN A 99 -21.65 -0.54 2.80
CA GLN A 99 -21.10 0.24 3.90
C GLN A 99 -21.63 -0.32 5.24
N PRO A 100 -20.75 -0.74 6.17
CA PRO A 100 -21.18 -1.34 7.43
C PRO A 100 -21.75 -0.29 8.38
N LYS A 101 -22.95 -0.53 8.92
CA LYS A 101 -23.61 0.38 9.89
C LYS A 101 -23.54 -0.16 11.32
N THR A 102 -23.81 -1.44 11.51
CA THR A 102 -23.81 -2.08 12.83
C THR A 102 -22.43 -2.60 13.24
N PRO A 103 -22.16 -2.83 14.54
CA PRO A 103 -20.90 -3.42 14.99
C PRO A 103 -20.57 -4.75 14.31
N MET A 104 -21.55 -5.65 14.18
CA MET A 104 -21.37 -6.93 13.51
C MET A 104 -21.08 -6.75 12.01
N GLN A 105 -21.75 -5.81 11.34
CA GLN A 105 -21.46 -5.50 9.94
C GLN A 105 -20.02 -4.98 9.77
N LYS A 106 -19.50 -4.18 10.70
CA LYS A 106 -18.09 -3.70 10.65
C LYS A 106 -17.10 -4.87 10.76
N ILE A 107 -17.36 -5.82 11.66
CA ILE A 107 -16.53 -7.04 11.80
C ILE A 107 -16.58 -7.89 10.52
N LEU A 108 -17.78 -8.14 10.00
CA LEU A 108 -17.97 -8.93 8.78
C LEU A 108 -17.37 -8.24 7.54
N TYR A 109 -17.48 -6.91 7.45
CA TYR A 109 -16.85 -6.11 6.41
C TYR A 109 -15.34 -6.33 6.40
N MET A 110 -14.68 -6.21 7.56
CA MET A 110 -13.25 -6.45 7.66
C MET A 110 -12.88 -7.89 7.30
N LYS A 111 -13.60 -8.89 7.83
CA LYS A 111 -13.34 -10.31 7.48
C LYS A 111 -13.42 -10.56 5.97
N LYS A 112 -14.39 -9.95 5.29
CA LYS A 112 -14.52 -10.05 3.83
C LYS A 112 -13.40 -9.31 3.11
N ARG A 113 -12.98 -8.13 3.57
CA ARG A 113 -11.82 -7.40 3.02
C ARG A 113 -10.55 -8.23 3.11
N LEU A 114 -10.26 -8.81 4.28
CA LEU A 114 -9.05 -9.63 4.49
C LEU A 114 -9.03 -10.89 3.60
N ALA A 115 -10.17 -11.40 3.14
CA ALA A 115 -10.20 -12.51 2.19
C ALA A 115 -9.58 -12.17 0.81
N LEU A 116 -9.32 -10.88 0.53
CA LEU A 116 -8.58 -10.46 -0.65
C LEU A 116 -7.07 -10.67 -0.54
N ASN A 117 -6.51 -10.93 0.65
CA ASN A 117 -5.07 -11.07 0.86
C ASN A 117 -4.43 -12.08 -0.10
N VAL A 118 -5.06 -13.24 -0.29
CA VAL A 118 -4.57 -14.28 -1.21
C VAL A 118 -4.53 -13.79 -2.67
N ALA A 119 -5.51 -13.00 -3.09
CA ALA A 119 -5.55 -12.45 -4.44
C ALA A 119 -4.53 -11.33 -4.61
N TRP A 120 -4.35 -10.49 -3.59
CA TRP A 120 -3.34 -9.44 -3.58
C TRP A 120 -1.92 -10.02 -3.61
N ASP A 121 -1.65 -11.08 -2.85
CA ASP A 121 -0.34 -11.74 -2.85
C ASP A 121 -0.05 -12.42 -4.19
N ALA A 122 -1.05 -13.08 -4.79
CA ALA A 122 -0.91 -13.69 -6.11
C ALA A 122 -0.61 -12.63 -7.20
N ALA A 123 -1.28 -11.48 -7.16
CA ALA A 123 -1.02 -10.36 -8.07
C ALA A 123 0.38 -9.79 -7.86
N ALA A 124 0.76 -9.48 -6.61
CA ALA A 124 2.09 -8.97 -6.29
C ALA A 124 3.20 -9.95 -6.72
N SER A 125 3.02 -11.25 -6.49
CA SER A 125 3.96 -12.31 -6.88
C SER A 125 4.14 -12.40 -8.39
N ARG A 126 3.04 -12.37 -9.14
CA ARG A 126 3.06 -12.39 -10.61
C ARG A 126 3.85 -11.21 -11.16
N GLU A 127 3.52 -10.01 -10.70
CA GLU A 127 4.12 -8.77 -11.20
C GLU A 127 5.60 -8.65 -10.81
N ALA A 128 5.99 -9.05 -9.60
CA ALA A 128 7.39 -9.11 -9.18
C ALA A 128 8.20 -10.08 -10.07
N SER A 129 7.64 -11.25 -10.37
CA SER A 129 8.29 -12.27 -11.20
C SER A 129 8.41 -11.84 -12.66
N ALA A 130 7.42 -11.11 -13.19
CA ALA A 130 7.41 -10.64 -14.58
C ALA A 130 8.56 -9.68 -14.91
N VAL A 131 9.11 -8.99 -13.89
CA VAL A 131 10.26 -8.08 -14.04
C VAL A 131 11.52 -8.60 -13.34
N CYS A 132 11.53 -9.86 -12.89
CA CYS A 132 12.64 -10.46 -12.14
C CYS A 132 13.10 -9.58 -10.95
N ALA A 133 12.15 -9.02 -10.20
CA ALA A 133 12.47 -8.06 -9.14
C ALA A 133 13.33 -8.68 -8.03
N ASN A 134 14.42 -8.00 -7.63
CA ASN A 134 15.25 -8.45 -6.50
C ASN A 134 14.49 -8.32 -5.17
N LYS A 135 13.89 -7.15 -4.92
CA LYS A 135 13.01 -6.91 -3.77
C LYS A 135 11.72 -6.24 -4.21
N SER A 136 10.65 -6.58 -3.50
CA SER A 136 9.31 -6.03 -3.70
C SER A 136 8.75 -5.44 -2.40
N ILE A 137 8.00 -4.35 -2.55
CA ILE A 137 7.18 -3.73 -1.52
C ILE A 137 5.71 -3.91 -1.88
N VAL A 138 4.89 -4.29 -0.91
CA VAL A 138 3.43 -4.27 -0.99
C VAL A 138 2.93 -3.13 -0.11
N TRP A 139 2.12 -2.23 -0.66
CA TRP A 139 1.54 -1.09 0.05
C TRP A 139 0.01 -1.15 -0.04
N GLY A 140 -0.64 -1.29 1.11
CA GLY A 140 -2.10 -1.42 1.23
C GLY A 140 -2.53 -1.20 2.67
N GLY A 141 -3.84 -1.14 2.92
CA GLY A 141 -4.42 -0.77 4.22
C GLY A 141 -3.92 -1.65 5.36
N ALA A 142 -3.46 -1.01 6.46
CA ALA A 142 -2.81 -1.68 7.58
C ALA A 142 -3.63 -2.84 8.20
N GLY A 143 -4.97 -2.78 8.13
CA GLY A 143 -5.84 -3.85 8.61
C GLY A 143 -5.59 -5.21 7.94
N HIS A 144 -5.13 -5.23 6.69
CA HIS A 144 -4.77 -6.45 5.96
C HIS A 144 -3.51 -7.14 6.49
N PHE A 145 -2.68 -6.41 7.25
CA PHE A 145 -1.38 -6.87 7.75
C PHE A 145 -1.36 -7.13 9.26
N SER A 146 -2.53 -7.17 9.89
CA SER A 146 -2.66 -7.56 11.31
C SER A 146 -2.20 -9.01 11.57
N ASN A 147 -1.76 -9.27 12.80
CA ASN A 147 -1.23 -10.56 13.28
C ASN A 147 -0.13 -11.13 12.38
N SER A 148 0.86 -10.29 12.06
CA SER A 148 1.89 -10.56 11.07
C SER A 148 3.29 -10.78 11.64
N LYS A 149 3.46 -10.64 12.96
CA LYS A 149 4.79 -10.69 13.60
C LYS A 149 5.50 -12.04 13.44
N THR A 150 4.77 -13.15 13.33
CA THR A 150 5.36 -14.49 13.18
C THR A 150 5.75 -14.80 11.74
N ASP A 151 4.79 -14.68 10.81
CA ASP A 151 4.92 -15.23 9.45
C ASP A 151 4.53 -14.24 8.35
N GLY A 152 4.42 -12.95 8.67
CA GLY A 152 3.87 -11.94 7.77
C GLY A 152 2.33 -11.95 7.70
N PRO A 153 1.73 -11.13 6.83
CA PRO A 153 0.27 -11.04 6.73
C PRO A 153 -0.37 -12.38 6.37
N LYS A 154 -1.50 -12.69 7.01
CA LYS A 154 -2.26 -13.92 6.73
C LYS A 154 -2.58 -14.05 5.23
N ASP A 155 -2.41 -15.25 4.68
CA ASP A 155 -2.65 -15.61 3.28
C ASP A 155 -1.78 -14.82 2.27
N MET A 156 -0.67 -14.24 2.74
CA MET A 156 0.35 -13.61 1.91
C MET A 156 1.72 -14.21 2.23
N ARG A 157 2.72 -13.94 1.39
CA ARG A 157 4.10 -14.39 1.66
C ARG A 157 4.67 -13.73 2.92
N PRO A 158 5.62 -14.38 3.62
CA PRO A 158 6.31 -13.75 4.73
C PRO A 158 7.08 -12.49 4.33
N GLY A 159 7.10 -11.50 5.22
CA GLY A 159 7.91 -10.29 5.02
C GLY A 159 7.74 -9.27 6.13
N LEU A 160 8.74 -8.39 6.24
CA LEU A 160 8.75 -7.29 7.20
C LEU A 160 7.53 -6.39 7.00
N VAL A 161 6.74 -6.19 8.06
CA VAL A 161 5.56 -5.31 8.09
C VAL A 161 5.85 -4.04 8.87
N ILE A 162 5.56 -2.90 8.25
CA ILE A 162 5.70 -1.56 8.82
C ILE A 162 4.32 -1.01 9.16
N SER A 163 4.17 -0.47 10.38
CA SER A 163 3.05 0.41 10.76
C SER A 163 3.56 1.83 11.07
N PHE A 164 2.63 2.76 11.33
CA PHE A 164 2.95 4.15 11.62
C PHE A 164 2.41 4.58 12.98
N ASP A 165 3.15 5.48 13.63
CA ASP A 165 2.73 6.18 14.83
C ASP A 165 2.74 7.67 14.51
N LEU A 166 1.56 8.21 14.21
CA LEU A 166 1.38 9.60 13.79
C LEU A 166 1.02 10.54 14.95
N THR A 167 1.23 10.11 16.20
CA THR A 167 0.90 10.92 17.38
C THR A 167 1.89 12.05 17.64
N GLY A 168 3.07 12.03 17.00
CA GLY A 168 4.17 12.98 17.21
C GLY A 168 4.88 12.85 18.56
N ARG A 169 4.53 11.84 19.39
CA ARG A 169 5.08 11.68 20.75
C ARG A 169 6.19 10.65 20.87
N GLY A 170 6.41 9.84 19.84
CA GLY A 170 7.36 8.72 19.84
C GLY A 170 8.46 8.85 18.79
N SER A 171 9.36 7.88 18.80
CA SER A 171 10.34 7.65 17.73
C SER A 171 10.08 6.30 17.07
N SER A 172 10.67 6.10 15.88
CA SER A 172 10.61 4.82 15.18
C SER A 172 11.20 3.71 16.05
N ARG A 173 10.54 2.55 16.10
CA ARG A 173 10.81 1.48 17.06
C ARG A 173 10.40 0.11 16.54
N ILE A 174 10.89 -0.95 17.17
CA ILE A 174 10.30 -2.29 17.05
C ILE A 174 8.90 -2.25 17.68
N ASN A 175 7.94 -2.95 17.09
CA ASN A 175 6.60 -3.08 17.66
C ASN A 175 6.58 -4.20 18.70
N ASP A 176 6.58 -3.83 19.97
CA ASP A 176 6.40 -4.74 21.11
C ASP A 176 5.07 -4.57 21.83
N ALA A 177 4.20 -3.66 21.35
CA ALA A 177 2.88 -3.43 21.93
C ALA A 177 1.85 -4.46 21.47
N ASP A 178 1.95 -4.89 20.22
CA ASP A 178 1.09 -5.89 19.60
C ASP A 178 1.85 -6.68 18.52
N GLU A 179 1.15 -7.58 17.84
CA GLU A 179 1.69 -8.44 16.78
C GLU A 179 1.27 -8.00 15.36
N HIS A 180 0.78 -6.77 15.20
CA HIS A 180 0.22 -6.29 13.93
C HIS A 180 1.26 -5.70 12.98
N SER A 181 2.49 -5.50 13.44
CA SER A 181 3.62 -5.12 12.62
C SER A 181 4.93 -5.55 13.31
N HIS A 182 6.04 -5.39 12.62
CA HIS A 182 7.36 -5.68 13.19
C HIS A 182 8.05 -4.39 13.66
N ILE A 183 7.89 -3.30 12.91
CA ILE A 183 8.43 -1.99 13.24
C ILE A 183 7.35 -0.92 13.04
N VAL A 184 7.45 0.12 13.85
CA VAL A 184 6.60 1.32 13.80
C VAL A 184 7.47 2.48 13.39
N ILE A 185 7.11 3.20 12.32
CA ILE A 185 7.75 4.46 11.92
C ILE A 185 7.00 5.61 12.57
N ALA A 186 7.70 6.43 13.35
CA ALA A 186 7.12 7.66 13.88
C ALA A 186 6.98 8.68 12.75
N GLY A 187 5.81 9.31 12.67
CA GLY A 187 5.49 10.34 11.69
C GLY A 187 4.65 11.45 12.28
N GLU A 188 4.27 12.37 11.41
CA GLU A 188 3.45 13.54 11.74
C GLU A 188 2.02 13.30 11.25
N ASP A 189 1.03 13.74 12.03
CA ASP A 189 -0.34 13.81 11.54
C ASP A 189 -0.48 14.93 10.48
N ASN A 190 -1.61 14.93 9.76
CA ASN A 190 -1.94 15.91 8.71
C ASN A 190 -1.87 17.37 9.16
#